data_AF-A0A2A3TUE7-F1
#
_entry.id   AF-A0A2A3TUE7-F1
#
_cell.length_a   1.000
_cell.length_b   1.000
_cell.length_c   1.000
_cell.angle_alpha   90.00
_cell.angle_beta   90.00
_cell.angle_gamma   90.00
#
_symmetry.space_group_name_H-M   'P 1'
#
loop_
_entity.id
_entity.type
_entity.pdbx_description
1 polymer ?
#
loop_
_entity_poly.entity_id
_entity_poly.type
_entity_poly.pdbx_seq_one_letter_code
_entity_poly.pdbx_strand_id
1 'polypeptide(L)'
;MLDAQSIKNTATAENKGYDGGKKISGIKRHLAVDINGFPQAIHITRANITDRDGAIALVTLNLEQFKLVRTMMVDSGYTGQNFANEISSLTSAKVIVVKEMSYTNFRLSPNGGSLNVHLVGWEIIIVYGVTVSVSSTLVS
;
A
#
# COMPACT_ATOMS: atom_id res chain seq x y z
N MET A 1 3.17 0.52 -3.97
CA MET A 1 2.24 0.44 -2.82
C MET A 1 2.76 -0.64 -1.88
N LEU A 2 2.66 -0.44 -0.56
CA LEU A 2 2.98 -1.46 0.45
C LEU A 2 1.71 -1.86 1.19
N ASP A 3 1.53 -3.16 1.39
CA ASP A 3 0.41 -3.73 2.14
C ASP A 3 0.81 -5.03 2.86
N ALA A 4 0.04 -5.42 3.88
CA ALA A 4 0.27 -6.62 4.65
C ALA A 4 -1.00 -7.44 4.90
N GLN A 5 -0.89 -8.75 4.71
CA GLN A 5 -1.98 -9.69 4.93
C GLN A 5 -1.58 -10.83 5.87
N SER A 6 -2.35 -10.98 6.94
CA SER A 6 -2.26 -12.12 7.86
C SER A 6 -3.11 -13.28 7.33
N ILE A 7 -2.52 -14.47 7.29
CA ILE A 7 -3.18 -15.70 6.85
C ILE A 7 -2.99 -16.80 7.90
N LYS A 8 -4.03 -17.62 8.07
CA LYS A 8 -3.92 -18.80 8.94
C LYS A 8 -2.93 -19.79 8.31
N ASN A 9 -2.09 -20.37 9.15
CA ASN A 9 -1.25 -21.50 8.77
C ASN A 9 -1.82 -22.80 9.38
N THR A 10 -1.42 -23.96 8.88
CA THR A 10 -1.76 -25.26 9.46
C THR A 10 -1.30 -25.35 10.93
N ALA A 11 -2.06 -26.09 11.74
CA ALA A 11 -1.94 -26.08 13.20
C ALA A 11 -0.53 -26.44 13.72
N THR A 12 0.24 -27.23 12.96
CA THR A 12 1.58 -27.75 13.27
C THR A 12 2.74 -26.88 12.80
N ALA A 13 2.50 -25.71 12.19
CA ALA A 13 3.60 -24.86 11.76
C ALA A 13 4.35 -24.24 12.96
N GLU A 14 5.63 -24.58 13.11
CA GLU A 14 6.53 -24.09 14.16
C GLU A 14 6.74 -22.58 14.10
N ASN A 15 6.63 -22.00 12.90
CA ASN A 15 6.85 -20.57 12.65
C ASN A 15 5.53 -19.82 12.43
N LYS A 16 4.72 -19.70 13.49
CA LYS A 16 3.49 -18.87 13.51
C LYS A 16 3.50 -17.84 14.63
N GLY A 17 2.84 -16.72 14.38
CA GLY A 17 2.55 -15.68 15.37
C GLY A 17 1.04 -15.49 15.52
N TYR A 18 0.63 -14.55 16.37
CA TYR A 18 -0.76 -14.15 16.50
C TYR A 18 -0.93 -12.67 16.18
N ASP A 19 -1.77 -12.37 15.20
CA ASP A 19 -2.23 -11.03 14.89
C ASP A 19 -3.50 -10.75 15.71
N GLY A 20 -3.36 -9.92 16.75
CA GLY A 20 -4.47 -9.57 17.63
C GLY A 20 -5.54 -8.70 16.95
N GLY A 21 -5.16 -7.88 15.98
CA GLY A 21 -6.10 -7.03 15.24
C GLY A 21 -7.02 -7.85 14.34
N LYS A 22 -6.46 -8.87 13.67
CA LYS A 22 -7.21 -9.76 12.77
C LYS A 22 -7.70 -11.04 13.46
N LYS A 23 -7.27 -11.31 14.69
CA LYS A 23 -7.51 -12.55 15.44
C LYS A 23 -7.07 -13.80 14.67
N ILE A 24 -5.92 -13.71 14.00
CA ILE A 24 -5.36 -14.77 13.15
C ILE A 24 -4.08 -15.30 13.78
N SER A 25 -4.02 -16.62 14.01
CA SER A 25 -2.75 -17.31 14.27
C SER A 25 -2.18 -17.85 12.96
N GLY A 26 -0.97 -17.43 12.60
CA GLY A 26 -0.33 -17.84 11.36
C GLY A 26 0.86 -16.98 10.95
N ILE A 27 0.95 -16.72 9.66
CA ILE A 27 2.00 -15.91 9.04
C ILE A 27 1.41 -14.64 8.45
N LYS A 28 2.27 -13.66 8.17
CA LYS A 28 1.91 -12.40 7.54
C LYS A 28 2.80 -12.18 6.33
N ARG A 29 2.19 -11.84 5.21
CA ARG A 29 2.87 -11.50 3.96
C ARG A 29 2.83 -9.99 3.78
N HIS A 30 4.00 -9.38 3.63
CA HIS A 30 4.19 -7.98 3.28
C HIS A 30 4.49 -7.94 1.78
N LEU A 31 3.76 -7.13 1.04
CA LEU A 31 3.87 -7.04 -0.41
C LEU A 31 4.18 -5.61 -0.83
N ALA A 32 5.10 -5.48 -1.78
CA ALA A 32 5.26 -4.28 -2.58
C ALA A 32 4.72 -4.56 -3.99
N VAL A 33 3.83 -3.69 -4.47
CA VAL A 33 3.29 -3.72 -5.83
C VAL A 33 3.51 -2.38 -6.54
N ASP A 34 3.68 -2.40 -7.85
CA ASP A 34 3.73 -1.17 -8.65
C ASP A 34 2.32 -0.60 -8.92
N ILE A 35 2.26 0.51 -9.65
CA ILE A 35 1.00 1.19 -9.99
C ILE A 35 0.12 0.40 -10.98
N ASN A 36 0.67 -0.59 -11.68
CA ASN A 36 -0.05 -1.46 -12.59
C ASN A 36 -0.52 -2.75 -11.90
N GLY A 37 -0.22 -2.90 -10.60
CA GLY A 37 -0.56 -4.09 -9.81
C GLY A 37 0.45 -5.24 -9.92
N PHE A 38 1.62 -5.04 -10.52
CA PHE A 38 2.65 -6.09 -10.60
C PHE A 38 3.43 -6.19 -9.27
N PRO A 39 3.56 -7.41 -8.70
CA PRO A 39 4.37 -7.62 -7.51
C PRO A 39 5.85 -7.31 -7.77
N GLN A 40 6.44 -6.48 -6.92
CA GLN A 40 7.85 -6.10 -6.95
C GLN A 40 8.66 -6.87 -5.90
N ALA A 41 8.11 -7.03 -4.69
CA ALA A 41 8.76 -7.80 -3.63
C ALA A 41 7.73 -8.39 -2.65
N ILE A 42 8.09 -9.51 -2.03
CA ILE A 42 7.29 -10.17 -1.00
C ILE A 42 8.20 -10.55 0.16
N HIS A 43 7.78 -10.24 1.39
CA HIS A 43 8.45 -10.68 2.61
C HIS A 43 7.45 -11.37 3.53
N ILE A 44 7.81 -12.54 4.07
CA ILE A 44 6.90 -13.34 4.91
C ILE A 44 7.46 -13.39 6.33
N THR A 45 6.62 -13.06 7.29
CA THR A 45 6.94 -13.06 8.73
C THR A 45 5.92 -13.86 9.52
N ARG A 46 6.19 -14.06 10.82
CA ARG A 46 5.14 -14.48 11.76
C ARG A 46 4.05 -13.40 11.86
N ALA A 47 2.80 -13.80 12.15
CA ALA A 47 1.66 -12.88 12.14
C ALA A 47 1.68 -11.80 13.25
N ASN A 48 2.49 -11.99 14.30
CA ASN A 48 2.67 -11.01 15.37
C ASN A 48 3.61 -9.85 14.98
N ILE A 49 4.32 -9.94 13.85
CA ILE A 49 5.12 -8.83 13.35
C ILE A 49 4.18 -7.74 12.85
N THR A 50 4.48 -6.50 13.20
CA THR A 50 3.66 -5.35 12.79
C THR A 50 3.81 -5.10 11.29
N ASP A 51 2.79 -4.51 10.69
CA ASP A 51 2.78 -4.21 9.26
C ASP A 51 3.93 -3.25 8.89
N ARG A 52 4.22 -2.29 9.77
CA ARG A 52 5.34 -1.34 9.64
C ARG A 52 6.70 -2.02 9.67
N ASP A 53 6.97 -2.84 10.68
CA ASP A 53 8.26 -3.51 10.83
C ASP A 53 8.53 -4.45 9.65
N GLY A 54 7.50 -5.18 9.21
CA GLY A 54 7.62 -6.07 8.06
C GLY A 54 7.80 -5.34 6.73
N ALA A 55 7.17 -4.16 6.56
CA ALA A 55 7.39 -3.32 5.39
C ALA A 55 8.79 -2.69 5.36
N ILE A 56 9.30 -2.22 6.50
CA ILE A 56 10.69 -1.75 6.61
C ILE A 56 11.64 -2.89 6.24
N ALA A 57 11.47 -4.07 6.84
CA ALA A 57 12.29 -5.24 6.51
C ALA A 57 12.23 -5.61 5.03
N LEU A 58 11.03 -5.58 4.41
CA LEU A 58 10.86 -5.81 2.97
C LEU A 58 11.69 -4.83 2.14
N VAL A 59 11.64 -3.55 2.45
CA VAL A 59 12.39 -2.51 1.71
C VAL A 59 13.89 -2.65 1.95
N THR A 60 14.33 -2.87 3.19
CA THR A 60 15.75 -3.08 3.54
C THR A 60 16.34 -4.29 2.82
N LEU A 61 15.60 -5.39 2.71
CA LEU A 61 16.07 -6.59 2.01
C LEU A 61 16.14 -6.43 0.49
N ASN A 62 15.51 -5.38 -0.07
CA ASN A 62 15.35 -5.18 -1.51
C ASN A 62 15.78 -3.76 -1.95
N LEU A 63 16.68 -3.09 -1.21
CA LEU A 63 17.02 -1.68 -1.43
C LEU A 63 17.33 -1.33 -2.88
N GLU A 64 18.10 -2.18 -3.57
CA GLU A 64 18.48 -1.99 -4.97
C GLU A 64 17.25 -1.82 -5.89
N GLN A 65 16.17 -2.58 -5.65
CA GLN A 65 14.94 -2.50 -6.44
C GLN A 65 14.16 -1.22 -6.16
N PHE A 66 14.29 -0.65 -4.96
CA PHE A 66 13.55 0.53 -4.53
C PHE A 66 14.33 1.84 -4.71
N LYS A 67 15.59 1.83 -5.17
CA LYS A 67 16.43 3.03 -5.34
C LYS A 67 15.82 4.14 -6.20
N LEU A 68 15.04 3.77 -7.22
CA LEU A 68 14.42 4.73 -8.13
C LEU A 68 12.98 5.08 -7.74
N VAL A 69 12.45 4.46 -6.69
CA VAL A 69 11.09 4.74 -6.22
C VAL A 69 11.07 6.11 -5.57
N ARG A 70 10.23 7.00 -6.09
CA ARG A 70 10.06 8.37 -5.56
C ARG A 70 8.90 8.48 -4.57
N THR A 71 7.97 7.55 -4.61
CA THR A 71 6.77 7.60 -3.79
C THR A 71 6.35 6.19 -3.40
N MET A 72 6.15 5.97 -2.10
CA MET A 72 5.54 4.76 -1.56
C MET A 72 4.19 5.09 -0.97
N MET A 73 3.14 4.50 -1.56
CA MET A 73 1.79 4.60 -1.02
C MET A 73 1.52 3.45 -0.05
N VAL A 74 0.88 3.76 1.07
CA VAL A 74 0.58 2.82 2.16
C VAL A 74 -0.82 3.06 2.71
N ASP A 75 -1.40 2.06 3.36
CA ASP A 75 -2.68 2.21 4.09
C ASP A 75 -2.50 3.05 5.38
N SER A 76 -3.62 3.55 5.90
CA SER A 76 -3.78 4.23 7.19
C SER A 76 -3.17 3.50 8.39
N GLY A 77 -3.04 2.17 8.34
CA GLY A 77 -2.32 1.38 9.35
C GLY A 77 -0.82 1.69 9.46
N TYR A 78 -0.23 2.30 8.43
CA TYR A 78 1.19 2.69 8.35
C TYR A 78 1.43 4.15 8.75
N THR A 79 0.45 4.81 9.35
CA THR A 79 0.60 6.19 9.86
C THR A 79 1.72 6.30 10.91
N GLY A 80 2.30 7.49 10.99
CA GLY A 80 3.35 7.85 11.95
C GLY A 80 4.63 8.34 11.29
N GLN A 81 5.23 9.39 11.86
CA GLN A 81 6.43 10.03 11.30
C GLN A 81 7.64 9.09 11.29
N ASN A 82 7.77 8.20 12.28
CA ASN A 82 8.88 7.26 12.38
C ASN A 82 8.98 6.36 11.14
N PHE A 83 7.85 5.76 10.74
CA PHE A 83 7.81 4.91 9.55
C PHE A 83 8.13 5.69 8.27
N ALA A 84 7.52 6.87 8.10
CA ALA A 84 7.79 7.71 6.93
C ALA A 84 9.26 8.13 6.83
N ASN A 85 9.88 8.49 7.95
CA ASN A 85 11.29 8.86 8.03
C ASN A 85 12.21 7.68 7.69
N GLU A 86 11.88 6.48 8.16
CA GLU A 86 12.69 5.29 7.92
C GLU A 86 12.64 4.83 6.46
N ILE A 87 11.47 4.85 5.84
CA ILE A 87 11.36 4.58 4.39
C ILE A 87 12.11 5.65 3.58
N SER A 88 11.99 6.92 3.98
CA SER A 88 12.68 8.03 3.33
C SER A 88 14.20 7.91 3.46
N SER A 89 14.73 7.49 4.62
CA SER A 89 16.17 7.29 4.78
C SER A 89 16.70 6.10 3.98
N LEU A 90 15.90 5.04 3.83
CA LEU A 90 16.27 3.85 3.05
C LEU A 90 16.23 4.09 1.54
N THR A 91 15.30 4.90 1.03
CA THR A 91 15.00 4.95 -0.42
C THR A 91 14.92 6.35 -1.03
N SER A 92 14.97 7.41 -0.23
CA SER A 92 14.60 8.79 -0.62
C SER A 92 13.16 8.95 -1.12
N ALA A 93 12.31 7.93 -0.96
CA ALA A 93 10.92 7.98 -1.37
C ALA A 93 10.06 8.74 -0.35
N LYS A 94 9.12 9.55 -0.84
CA LYS A 94 8.05 10.12 -0.02
C LYS A 94 7.03 9.04 0.32
N VAL A 95 6.66 8.91 1.59
CA VAL A 95 5.52 8.06 1.99
C VAL A 95 4.23 8.87 1.90
N ILE A 96 3.22 8.30 1.23
CA ILE A 96 1.86 8.82 1.16
C ILE A 96 0.94 7.81 1.81
N VAL A 97 0.33 8.21 2.93
CA VAL A 97 -0.76 7.44 3.53
C VAL A 97 -2.02 7.75 2.74
N VAL A 98 -2.63 6.73 2.16
CA VAL A 98 -3.89 6.88 1.44
C VAL A 98 -5.01 6.43 2.37
N LYS A 99 -5.96 7.34 2.61
CA LYS A 99 -7.19 7.07 3.38
C LYS A 99 -8.28 6.59 2.41
N GLU A 100 -9.20 5.78 2.92
CA GLU A 100 -10.26 5.04 2.20
C GLU A 100 -10.88 5.67 0.93
N MET A 101 -11.33 4.78 0.06
CA MET A 101 -12.02 5.01 -1.21
C MET A 101 -13.51 5.32 -0.97
N SER A 102 -14.04 6.42 -1.51
CA SER A 102 -15.48 6.65 -1.56
C SER A 102 -15.98 6.55 -3.00
N TYR A 103 -16.75 5.49 -3.30
CA TYR A 103 -17.45 5.36 -4.57
C TYR A 103 -18.59 6.40 -4.62
N THR A 104 -18.51 7.36 -5.54
CA THR A 104 -19.65 8.23 -5.88
C THR A 104 -20.08 7.99 -7.32
N ASN A 105 -21.39 7.85 -7.50
CA ASN A 105 -22.08 7.32 -8.69
C ASN A 105 -21.62 7.86 -10.06
N PHE A 106 -21.56 6.96 -11.04
CA PHE A 106 -21.35 7.27 -12.45
C PHE A 106 -22.67 7.62 -13.14
N ARG A 107 -22.74 8.77 -13.83
CA ARG A 107 -23.87 9.11 -14.72
C ARG A 107 -23.33 9.47 -16.10
N LEU A 108 -23.74 8.70 -17.11
CA LEU A 108 -23.39 8.96 -18.51
C LEU A 108 -24.19 10.16 -19.02
N SER A 109 -23.49 11.16 -19.58
CA SER A 109 -24.10 12.21 -20.39
C SER A 109 -24.32 11.67 -21.81
N PRO A 110 -25.50 11.83 -22.44
CA PRO A 110 -25.81 11.24 -23.74
C PRO A 110 -24.95 11.76 -24.92
N ASN A 111 -24.26 12.89 -24.77
CA ASN A 111 -23.73 13.64 -25.91
C ASN A 111 -22.20 13.71 -25.98
N GLY A 112 -21.51 12.59 -25.76
CA GLY A 112 -20.21 12.32 -26.37
C GLY A 112 -19.09 13.36 -26.18
N GLY A 113 -19.02 14.03 -25.03
CA GLY A 113 -17.95 15.00 -24.78
C GLY A 113 -17.83 15.39 -23.31
N SER A 114 -16.72 14.96 -22.71
CA SER A 114 -16.25 15.29 -21.36
C SER A 114 -16.88 14.50 -20.19
N LEU A 115 -15.99 13.91 -19.40
CA LEU A 115 -16.26 13.12 -18.20
C LEU A 115 -15.69 13.89 -17.00
N ASN A 116 -16.55 14.40 -16.12
CA ASN A 116 -16.11 14.92 -14.83
C ASN A 116 -15.99 13.74 -13.86
N VAL A 117 -14.76 13.41 -13.51
CA VAL A 117 -14.43 12.29 -12.64
C VAL A 117 -13.85 12.86 -11.36
N HIS A 118 -14.62 12.78 -10.27
CA HIS A 118 -14.15 13.10 -8.92
C HIS A 118 -13.87 11.79 -8.20
N LEU A 119 -12.59 11.44 -8.04
CA LEU A 119 -12.15 10.18 -7.43
C LEU A 119 -11.59 10.45 -6.04
N VAL A 120 -12.03 9.64 -5.08
CA VAL A 120 -11.45 9.54 -3.75
C VAL A 120 -11.02 8.09 -3.54
N GLY A 121 -9.71 7.88 -3.34
CA GLY A 121 -9.09 6.59 -3.06
C GLY A 121 -8.69 5.74 -4.28
N TRP A 122 -8.01 4.63 -3.97
CA TRP A 122 -7.01 3.84 -4.73
C TRP A 122 -7.29 3.33 -6.16
N GLU A 123 -7.97 4.07 -7.03
CA GLU A 123 -7.97 3.76 -8.47
C GLU A 123 -7.23 4.85 -9.25
N ILE A 124 -5.96 4.62 -9.57
CA ILE A 124 -5.34 5.31 -10.72
C ILE A 124 -5.90 4.61 -11.96
N ILE A 125 -6.97 5.17 -12.53
CA ILE A 125 -7.49 4.75 -13.83
C ILE A 125 -6.62 5.39 -14.91
N ILE A 126 -5.77 4.61 -15.58
CA ILE A 126 -5.10 5.02 -16.81
C ILE A 126 -6.14 4.94 -17.94
N VAL A 127 -6.74 6.07 -18.32
CA VAL A 127 -7.43 6.19 -19.62
C VAL A 127 -6.37 6.70 -20.60
N TYR A 128 -6.02 5.88 -21.61
CA TYR A 128 -5.00 6.19 -22.61
C TYR A 128 -5.09 7.66 -23.10
N GLY A 129 -4.04 8.45 -22.85
CA GLY A 129 -3.90 9.80 -23.41
C GLY A 129 -4.15 10.98 -22.45
N VAL A 130 -4.57 10.77 -21.20
CA VAL A 130 -4.72 11.87 -20.22
C VAL A 130 -4.15 11.48 -18.86
N THR A 131 -3.17 12.25 -18.39
CA THR A 131 -2.68 12.18 -16.99
C THR A 131 -3.67 12.90 -16.08
N VAL A 132 -4.33 12.17 -15.18
CA VAL A 132 -5.19 12.77 -14.15
C VAL A 132 -4.38 12.86 -12.84
N SER A 133 -4.07 14.08 -12.41
CA SER A 133 -3.40 14.33 -11.13
C SER A 133 -4.42 14.34 -9.99
N VAL A 134 -4.23 13.48 -8.99
CA VAL A 134 -5.06 13.47 -7.77
C VAL A 134 -4.41 14.37 -6.72
N SER A 135 -5.13 15.37 -6.20
CA SER A 135 -4.68 16.13 -5.04
C SER A 135 -5.17 15.45 -3.76
N SER A 136 -4.24 15.16 -2.85
CA SER A 136 -4.57 14.78 -1.48
C SER A 136 -4.58 16.04 -0.61
N THR A 137 -5.69 16.34 0.05
CA THR A 137 -5.69 17.36 1.10
C THR A 137 -4.89 16.83 2.29
N LEU A 138 -3.78 17.50 2.63
CA LEU A 138 -3.08 17.26 3.89
C LEU A 138 -4.03 17.68 5.01
N VAL A 139 -4.51 16.72 5.79
CA VAL A 139 -5.20 17.04 7.04
C VAL A 139 -4.11 17.16 8.10
N SER A 140 -3.93 18.38 8.61
CA SER A 140 -2.98 18.78 9.66
C SER A 140 -3.17 18.02 10.95
#